data_AF-A0A969WYS5-F1
#
_entry.id   AF-A0A969WYS5-F1
#
_cell.length_a   1.000
_cell.length_b   1.000
_cell.length_c   1.000
_cell.angle_alpha   90.00
_cell.angle_beta   90.00
_cell.angle_gamma   90.00
#
_symmetry.space_group_name_H-M   'P 1'
#
loop_
_entity.id
_entity.type
_entity.pdbx_description
1 polymer ?
#
loop_
_entity_poly.entity_id
_entity_poly.type
_entity_poly.pdbx_seq_one_letter_code
_entity_poly.pdbx_strand_id
1 'polypeptide(L)'
;YKEVDIEPVVESEGDCHSRGKVRVREVLQALDLITQALERLPEGEIKTNFRGKLNGEVFQRMEQPRGEMLYYVKASNTRNLDRFRIRTPTFANIPSLLKMLPGCDLADVPVIVLSIDPCISCAER
;
A
#
# COMPACT_ATOMS: atom_id res chain seq x y z
N TYR A 1 0.06 -13.62 -5.21
CA TYR A 1 0.02 -12.91 -6.52
C TYR A 1 0.55 -13.73 -7.69
N LYS A 2 1.55 -14.62 -7.55
CA LYS A 2 2.00 -15.47 -8.69
C LYS A 2 0.98 -16.53 -9.14
N GLU A 3 0.04 -16.86 -8.27
CA GLU A 3 -0.94 -17.93 -8.46
C GLU A 3 -2.35 -17.40 -8.77
N VAL A 4 -2.48 -16.09 -8.99
CA VAL A 4 -3.72 -15.41 -9.36
C VAL A 4 -3.44 -14.54 -10.58
N ASP A 5 -4.42 -14.44 -11.45
CA ASP A 5 -4.36 -13.67 -12.68
C ASP A 5 -4.70 -12.21 -12.34
N ILE A 6 -3.70 -11.34 -12.44
CA ILE A 6 -3.79 -9.92 -12.09
C ILE A 6 -3.14 -9.08 -13.18
N GLU A 7 -3.83 -8.01 -13.59
CA GLU A 7 -3.34 -7.05 -14.58
C GLU A 7 -3.43 -5.63 -14.00
N PRO A 8 -2.35 -4.84 -13.98
CA PRO A 8 -2.39 -3.49 -13.42
C PRO A 8 -3.43 -2.60 -14.10
N VAL A 9 -4.31 -1.99 -13.31
CA VAL A 9 -5.24 -0.98 -13.79
C VAL A 9 -4.50 0.34 -13.96
N VAL A 10 -4.54 0.91 -15.16
CA VAL A 10 -3.85 2.17 -15.49
C VAL A 10 -4.77 3.17 -16.19
N GLU A 11 -4.44 4.45 -16.05
CA GLU A 11 -5.05 5.59 -16.75
C GLU A 11 -3.94 6.59 -17.12
N SER A 12 -4.11 7.37 -18.18
CA SER A 12 -3.07 8.26 -18.74
C SER A 12 -3.12 9.71 -18.27
N GLU A 13 -4.31 10.22 -17.94
CA GLU A 13 -4.51 11.69 -17.81
C GLU A 13 -3.92 12.27 -16.51
N GLY A 14 -3.67 11.45 -15.49
CA GLY A 14 -3.03 11.89 -14.23
C GLY A 14 -3.89 12.82 -13.34
N ASP A 15 -5.14 13.09 -13.72
CA ASP A 15 -6.07 13.93 -12.97
C ASP A 15 -6.78 13.18 -11.82
N CYS A 16 -7.56 13.91 -11.02
CA CYS A 16 -8.31 13.32 -9.92
C CYS A 16 -9.34 12.29 -10.41
N HIS A 17 -9.93 12.52 -11.58
CA HIS A 17 -10.92 11.63 -12.17
C HIS A 17 -10.30 10.28 -12.57
N SER A 18 -9.14 10.30 -13.20
CA SER A 18 -8.36 9.10 -13.57
C SER A 18 -7.94 8.31 -12.33
N ARG A 19 -7.46 8.98 -11.27
CA ARG A 19 -7.20 8.32 -9.98
C ARG A 19 -8.47 7.65 -9.42
N GLY A 20 -9.62 8.30 -9.54
CA GLY A 20 -10.91 7.73 -9.17
C GLY A 20 -11.29 6.49 -9.98
N LYS A 21 -11.13 6.53 -11.31
CA LYS A 21 -11.40 5.38 -12.19
C LYS A 21 -10.51 4.19 -11.86
N VAL A 22 -9.21 4.42 -11.65
CA VAL A 22 -8.26 3.36 -11.27
C VAL A 22 -8.75 2.67 -10.01
N ARG A 23 -9.05 3.41 -8.94
CA ARG A 23 -9.52 2.84 -7.67
C ARG A 23 -10.80 2.03 -7.81
N VAL A 24 -11.79 2.53 -8.56
CA VAL A 24 -13.05 1.79 -8.78
C VAL A 24 -12.77 0.46 -9.50
N ARG A 25 -11.92 0.47 -10.53
CA ARG A 25 -11.56 -0.75 -11.27
C ARG A 25 -10.70 -1.70 -10.44
N GLU A 26 -9.80 -1.19 -9.60
CA GLU A 26 -9.02 -2.01 -8.64
C GLU A 26 -9.93 -2.71 -7.63
N VAL A 27 -11.01 -2.07 -7.17
CA VAL A 27 -12.00 -2.72 -6.29
C VAL A 27 -12.68 -3.89 -7.00
N LEU A 28 -13.09 -3.70 -8.26
CA LEU A 28 -13.68 -4.78 -9.06
C LEU A 28 -12.68 -5.92 -9.29
N GLN A 29 -11.42 -5.58 -9.59
CA GLN A 29 -10.36 -6.58 -9.73
C GLN A 29 -10.06 -7.29 -8.40
N ALA A 30 -10.11 -6.61 -7.26
CA ALA A 30 -9.91 -7.24 -5.95
C ALA A 30 -10.99 -8.30 -5.67
N LEU A 31 -12.24 -8.07 -6.08
CA LEU A 31 -13.32 -9.07 -5.96
C LEU A 31 -13.05 -10.30 -6.83
N ASP A 32 -12.53 -10.10 -8.04
CA ASP A 32 -12.11 -11.19 -8.93
C ASP A 32 -10.97 -12.00 -8.31
N LEU A 33 -9.93 -11.34 -7.80
CA LEU A 33 -8.80 -12.00 -7.13
C LEU A 33 -9.24 -12.81 -5.90
N ILE A 34 -10.21 -12.31 -5.13
CA ILE A 34 -10.79 -13.05 -3.99
C ILE A 34 -11.46 -14.33 -4.50
N THR A 35 -12.21 -14.25 -5.59
CA THR A 35 -12.89 -15.41 -6.19
C THR A 35 -11.88 -16.44 -6.69
N GLN A 36 -10.86 -16.02 -7.43
CA GLN A 36 -9.78 -16.89 -7.89
C GLN A 36 -9.04 -17.57 -6.72
N ALA A 37 -8.77 -16.83 -5.64
CA ALA A 37 -8.11 -17.36 -4.46
C ALA A 37 -8.96 -18.41 -3.73
N LEU A 38 -10.29 -18.23 -3.69
CA LEU A 38 -11.21 -19.20 -3.09
C LEU A 38 -11.28 -20.51 -3.89
N GLU A 39 -11.29 -20.43 -5.22
CA GLU A 39 -11.31 -21.62 -6.10
C GLU A 39 -10.03 -22.44 -6.03
N ARG A 40 -8.89 -21.78 -5.77
CA ARG A 40 -7.55 -22.39 -5.74
C ARG A 40 -7.05 -22.62 -4.31
N LEU A 41 -7.90 -22.47 -3.28
CA LEU A 41 -7.48 -22.51 -1.88
C LEU A 41 -6.99 -23.91 -1.49
N PRO A 42 -5.70 -24.10 -1.16
CA PRO A 42 -5.19 -25.39 -0.74
C PRO A 42 -5.63 -25.70 0.70
N GLU A 43 -5.84 -26.98 0.99
CA GLU A 43 -5.99 -27.45 2.37
C GLU A 43 -4.63 -27.49 3.08
N GLY A 44 -4.61 -27.31 4.40
CA GLY A 44 -3.41 -27.42 5.21
C GLY A 44 -3.42 -26.61 6.49
N GLU A 45 -2.32 -26.65 7.23
CA GLU A 45 -2.14 -25.83 8.42
C GLU A 45 -1.97 -24.36 8.07
N ILE A 46 -2.81 -23.49 8.64
CA ILE A 46 -2.78 -22.04 8.41
C ILE A 46 -1.79 -21.30 9.33
N LYS A 47 -1.15 -22.00 10.27
CA LYS A 47 -0.29 -21.39 11.29
C LYS A 47 1.01 -22.15 11.40
N THR A 48 2.11 -21.45 11.19
CA THR A 48 3.45 -21.94 11.54
C THR A 48 3.87 -21.39 12.91
N ASN A 49 4.53 -22.23 13.71
CA ASN A 49 5.10 -21.81 14.99
C ASN A 49 6.53 -21.32 14.78
N PHE A 50 6.73 -20.01 14.83
CA PHE A 50 8.08 -19.44 14.78
C PHE A 50 8.73 -19.43 16.17
N ARG A 51 9.81 -20.20 16.33
CA ARG A 51 10.68 -20.19 17.53
C ARG A 51 12.13 -20.04 17.10
N GLY A 52 12.51 -18.82 16.69
CA GLY A 52 13.88 -18.52 16.26
C GLY A 52 14.38 -17.19 16.82
N LYS A 53 15.71 -17.08 17.01
CA LYS A 53 16.36 -15.78 17.19
C LYS A 53 16.53 -15.12 15.83
N LEU A 54 16.13 -13.86 15.72
CA LEU A 54 16.27 -13.08 14.49
C LEU A 54 17.63 -12.39 14.50
N ASN A 55 18.38 -12.55 13.42
CA ASN A 55 19.64 -11.83 13.18
C ASN A 55 19.64 -11.28 11.76
N GLY A 56 20.06 -10.03 11.60
CA GLY A 56 20.21 -9.37 10.31
C GLY A 56 19.20 -8.25 10.09
N GLU A 57 19.16 -7.75 8.86
CA GLU A 57 18.29 -6.67 8.44
C GLU A 57 17.57 -7.00 7.13
N VAL A 58 16.35 -6.49 7.00
CA VAL A 58 15.52 -6.71 5.81
C VAL A 58 14.76 -5.45 5.45
N PHE A 59 14.70 -5.18 4.14
CA PHE A 59 13.78 -4.23 3.54
C PHE A 59 12.72 -5.02 2.78
N GLN A 60 11.46 -4.88 3.19
CA GLN A 60 10.34 -5.51 2.51
C GLN A 60 9.40 -4.45 1.97
N ARG A 61 9.15 -4.52 0.66
CA ARG A 61 8.17 -3.69 -0.04
C ARG A 61 6.88 -4.48 -0.25
N MET A 62 5.76 -3.78 -0.19
CA MET A 62 4.44 -4.34 -0.49
C MET A 62 3.51 -3.26 -0.99
N GLU A 63 2.55 -3.67 -1.80
CA GLU A 63 1.54 -2.77 -2.34
C GLU A 63 0.37 -2.69 -1.36
N GLN A 64 0.08 -1.48 -0.88
CA GLN A 64 -1.15 -1.18 -0.17
C GLN A 64 -2.12 -0.46 -1.11
N PRO A 65 -3.42 -0.35 -0.78
CA PRO A 65 -4.39 0.39 -1.61
C PRO A 65 -4.05 1.87 -1.87
N ARG A 66 -3.05 2.42 -1.18
CA ARG A 66 -2.59 3.82 -1.29
C ARG A 66 -1.24 3.94 -1.99
N GLY A 67 -0.65 2.84 -2.44
CA GLY A 67 0.68 2.77 -3.03
C GLY A 67 1.66 1.93 -2.22
N GLU A 68 2.94 2.19 -2.44
CA GLU A 68 4.03 1.42 -1.85
C GLU A 68 4.23 1.66 -0.36
N MET A 69 4.20 0.56 0.40
CA MET A 69 4.66 0.50 1.78
C MET A 69 6.01 -0.22 1.89
N LEU A 70 6.88 0.32 2.73
CA LEU A 70 8.20 -0.24 3.03
C LEU A 70 8.34 -0.54 4.52
N TYR A 71 8.69 -1.77 4.85
CA TYR A 71 9.15 -2.18 6.17
C TYR A 71 10.68 -2.32 6.17
N TYR A 72 11.33 -1.69 7.14
CA TYR A 72 12.72 -1.94 7.48
C TYR A 72 12.79 -2.50 8.89
N VAL A 73 13.40 -3.68 9.02
CA VAL A 73 13.54 -4.39 10.29
C VAL A 73 14.99 -4.78 10.48
N LYS A 74 15.54 -4.53 11.68
CA LYS A 74 16.87 -4.97 12.11
C LYS A 74 16.79 -5.68 13.46
N ALA A 75 17.47 -6.81 13.58
CA ALA A 75 17.54 -7.61 14.80
C ALA A 75 18.96 -8.14 15.05
N SER A 76 19.38 -8.20 16.31
CA SER A 76 20.70 -8.67 16.75
C SER A 76 20.59 -9.81 17.77
N ASN A 77 19.85 -10.87 17.46
CA ASN A 77 19.63 -12.06 18.30
C ASN A 77 19.06 -11.78 19.71
N THR A 78 18.58 -10.56 19.94
CA THR A 78 17.92 -10.09 21.15
C THR A 78 16.42 -10.40 21.10
N ARG A 79 15.73 -10.29 22.24
CA ARG A 79 14.26 -10.48 22.30
C ARG A 79 13.51 -9.36 21.58
N ASN A 80 14.09 -8.17 21.53
CA ASN A 80 13.49 -6.98 20.95
C ASN A 80 14.18 -6.64 19.62
N LEU A 81 13.45 -6.02 18.70
CA LEU A 81 14.03 -5.52 17.46
C LEU A 81 14.91 -4.30 17.77
N ASP A 82 16.08 -4.21 17.14
CA ASP A 82 16.95 -3.04 17.29
C ASP A 82 16.40 -1.84 16.53
N ARG A 83 15.77 -2.12 15.38
CA ARG A 83 15.11 -1.10 14.58
C ARG A 83 13.89 -1.69 13.90
N PHE A 84 12.80 -0.93 13.95
CA PHE A 84 11.60 -1.19 13.18
C PHE A 84 11.14 0.16 12.60
N ARG A 85 11.21 0.30 11.28
CA ARG A 85 10.80 1.52 10.57
C ARG A 85 9.79 1.14 9.49
N ILE A 86 8.71 1.90 9.43
CA ILE A 86 7.69 1.79 8.40
C ILE A 86 7.69 3.09 7.62
N ARG A 87 7.68 3.01 6.30
CA ARG A 87 7.30 4.12 5.42
C ARG A 87 5.95 3.79 4.80
N THR A 88 4.92 4.49 5.24
CA THR A 88 3.57 4.33 4.67
C THR A 88 3.47 5.06 3.33
N PRO A 89 2.56 4.62 2.43
CA PRO A 89 2.39 5.25 1.12
C PRO A 89 1.97 6.72 1.24
N THR A 90 1.05 7.02 2.17
CA THR A 90 0.55 8.37 2.41
C THR A 90 1.67 9.37 2.70
N PHE A 91 2.67 8.99 3.50
CA PHE A 91 3.80 9.87 3.80
C PHE A 91 4.58 10.27 2.53
N ALA A 92 4.69 9.36 1.56
CA ALA A 92 5.35 9.62 0.29
C ALA A 92 4.45 10.42 -0.68
N ASN A 93 3.12 10.29 -0.56
CA ASN A 93 2.16 10.97 -1.43
C ASN A 93 1.88 12.41 -1.01
N ILE A 94 1.94 12.75 0.30
CA ILE A 94 1.65 14.12 0.77
C ILE A 94 2.51 15.20 0.09
N PRO A 95 3.84 15.03 -0.09
CA PRO A 95 4.67 16.03 -0.76
C PRO A 95 4.24 16.38 -2.18
N SER A 96 3.52 15.50 -2.90
CA SER A 96 3.04 15.81 -4.25
C SER A 96 2.01 16.95 -4.24
N LEU A 97 1.31 17.16 -3.13
CA LEU A 97 0.35 18.26 -2.97
C LEU A 97 1.01 19.64 -3.11
N LEU A 98 2.30 19.77 -2.81
CA LEU A 98 3.08 21.00 -3.02
C LEU A 98 3.14 21.42 -4.50
N LYS A 99 2.91 20.48 -5.42
CA LYS A 99 2.84 20.74 -6.86
C LYS A 99 1.42 20.70 -7.42
N MET A 100 0.51 19.97 -6.80
CA MET A 100 -0.87 19.83 -7.29
C MET A 100 -1.80 20.98 -6.88
N LEU A 101 -1.55 21.61 -5.73
CA LEU A 101 -2.41 22.67 -5.18
C LEU A 101 -2.15 24.09 -5.73
N PRO A 102 -0.91 24.49 -6.09
CA PRO A 102 -0.69 25.84 -6.60
C PRO A 102 -1.47 26.10 -7.91
N GLY A 103 -2.29 27.15 -7.90
CA GLY A 103 -3.05 27.59 -9.08
C GLY A 103 -4.44 26.98 -9.25
N CYS A 104 -4.87 26.08 -8.35
CA CYS A 104 -6.26 25.60 -8.34
C CYS A 104 -7.18 26.55 -7.58
N ASP A 105 -8.49 26.43 -7.80
CA ASP A 105 -9.48 27.14 -7.00
C ASP A 105 -9.59 26.51 -5.60
N LEU A 106 -9.99 27.32 -4.61
CA LEU A 106 -10.20 26.84 -3.24
C LEU A 106 -11.22 25.69 -3.18
N ALA A 107 -12.20 25.70 -4.08
CA ALA A 107 -13.22 24.65 -4.20
C ALA A 107 -12.65 23.30 -4.66
N ASP A 108 -11.51 23.28 -5.36
CA ASP A 108 -10.88 22.06 -5.87
C ASP A 108 -9.96 21.39 -4.85
N VAL A 109 -9.51 22.15 -3.84
CA VAL A 109 -8.57 21.67 -2.81
C VAL A 109 -9.04 20.35 -2.17
N PRO A 110 -10.31 20.20 -1.73
CA PRO A 110 -10.76 18.94 -1.15
C PRO A 110 -10.66 17.76 -2.12
N VAL A 111 -11.01 17.94 -3.40
CA VAL A 111 -10.97 16.88 -4.42
C VAL A 111 -9.53 16.46 -4.69
N ILE A 112 -8.62 17.44 -4.83
CA ILE A 112 -7.19 17.19 -5.05
C ILE A 112 -6.60 16.43 -3.87
N VAL A 113 -6.84 16.88 -2.64
CA VAL A 113 -6.30 16.26 -1.42
C VAL A 113 -6.88 14.86 -1.21
N LEU A 114 -8.19 14.66 -1.38
CA LEU A 114 -8.82 13.35 -1.19
C LEU A 114 -8.45 12.35 -2.29
N SER A 115 -8.06 12.83 -3.48
CA SER A 115 -7.64 11.93 -4.57
C SER A 115 -6.39 11.11 -4.26
N ILE A 116 -5.56 11.52 -3.27
CA ILE A 116 -4.41 10.74 -2.80
C ILE A 116 -4.73 9.85 -1.57
N ASP A 117 -5.99 9.87 -1.08
CA ASP A 117 -6.47 9.17 0.13
C ASP A 117 -5.52 9.28 1.34
N PRO A 118 -5.38 10.49 1.92
CA PRO A 118 -4.45 10.71 3.00
C PRO A 118 -4.96 10.10 4.31
N CYS A 119 -4.23 9.13 4.84
CA CYS A 119 -4.37 8.66 6.20
C CYS A 119 -3.42 9.42 7.13
N ILE A 120 -3.96 10.34 7.92
CA ILE A 120 -3.15 11.17 8.85
C ILE A 120 -2.44 10.31 9.89
N SER A 121 -3.12 9.31 10.46
CA SER A 121 -2.52 8.37 11.41
C SER A 121 -1.36 7.56 10.82
N CYS A 122 -1.29 7.44 9.50
CA CYS A 122 -0.21 6.75 8.82
C CYS A 122 1.05 7.62 8.70
N ALA A 123 0.94 8.94 8.88
CA ALA A 123 2.03 9.91 8.80
C ALA A 123 2.73 10.17 10.14
N GLU A 124 2.17 9.73 11.26
CA GLU A 124 2.70 9.97 12.62
C GLU A 124 3.70 8.90 13.10
N ARG A 125 4.38 8.18 12.19
CA ARG A 125 5.25 7.02 12.49
C ARG A 125 6.74 7.26 12.29
#